data_AF-A0A3M1JM28-F1
#
_entry.id   AF-A0A3M1JM28-F1
#
_cell.length_a   1.000
_cell.length_b   1.000
_cell.length_c   1.000
_cell.angle_alpha   90.00
_cell.angle_beta   90.00
_cell.angle_gamma   90.00
#
_symmetry.space_group_name_H-M   'P 1'
#
loop_
_entity.id
_entity.type
_entity.pdbx_description
1 polymer ?
#
loop_
_entity_poly.entity_id
_entity_poly.type
_entity_poly.pdbx_seq_one_letter_code
_entity_poly.pdbx_strand_id
1 'polypeptide(L)'
;MPRRPRIHYPGAVYHVMLRGRDGSPIFMDDADGKTFEALASDGVDRFGHRIHAYCALPRQVRLVVEVREVPLGRVMHNLAYRYTRYVNDRYGRTGSLFHDRYRSVLVDPDHYLVPLVRYVHRRPVAAGLCNEAHRYRWSSHRTYLGLDHKDWIHQGLVLSLLGPTVEEAREAYRDTMAWLGEGPGPRAMELGFEGGILGDADFRAALRGDDAEEVSASGSAISLDQLAARAARARGLDVAAVKDKGRSRAASQVRQIVGYLAFENGIGTLTEVARFFGRDLTTLSRGVERLRRQMVRDPALKAEIQAII
;
A
#
# COMPACT_ATOMS: atom_id res chain seq x y z
N MET A 1 9.78 22.59 13.23
CA MET A 1 9.17 21.50 14.02
C MET A 1 9.49 20.15 13.38
N PRO A 2 9.91 19.13 14.15
CA PRO A 2 10.07 17.78 13.63
C PRO A 2 8.72 17.26 13.12
N ARG A 3 8.71 16.72 11.89
CA ARG A 3 7.50 16.11 11.30
C ARG A 3 7.25 14.77 12.00
N ARG A 4 5.99 14.48 12.35
CA ARG A 4 5.62 13.18 12.91
C ARG A 4 6.09 12.05 11.97
N PRO A 5 6.62 10.94 12.50
CA PRO A 5 6.93 9.76 11.69
C PRO A 5 5.70 9.33 10.89
N ARG A 6 5.90 8.91 9.64
CA ARG A 6 4.79 8.37 8.84
C ARG A 6 4.47 6.99 9.39
N ILE A 7 3.19 6.74 9.66
CA ILE A 7 2.67 5.37 9.83
C ILE A 7 3.04 4.61 8.57
N HIS A 8 3.60 3.41 8.71
CA HIS A 8 4.07 2.59 7.59
C HIS A 8 3.84 1.11 7.87
N TYR A 9 3.14 0.44 6.97
CA TYR A 9 2.95 -1.01 6.96
C TYR A 9 2.85 -1.49 5.49
N PRO A 10 3.25 -2.74 5.17
CA PRO A 10 3.06 -3.29 3.84
C PRO A 10 1.58 -3.25 3.44
N GLY A 11 1.28 -2.75 2.24
CA GLY A 11 -0.09 -2.54 1.76
C GLY A 11 -0.67 -1.16 2.11
N ALA A 12 0.04 -0.32 2.88
CA ALA A 12 -0.46 1.03 3.17
C ALA A 12 -0.57 1.87 1.89
N VAL A 13 -1.74 2.48 1.68
CA VAL A 13 -2.01 3.32 0.52
C VAL A 13 -1.87 4.79 0.89
N TYR A 14 -1.19 5.58 0.06
CA TYR A 14 -1.01 7.01 0.28
C TYR A 14 -1.44 7.83 -0.93
N HIS A 15 -2.16 8.92 -0.66
CA HIS A 15 -2.23 10.04 -1.59
C HIS A 15 -0.97 10.89 -1.44
N VAL A 16 -0.12 10.88 -2.47
CA VAL A 16 1.13 11.63 -2.52
C VAL A 16 0.96 12.87 -3.40
N MET A 17 1.44 14.01 -2.92
CA MET A 17 1.43 15.27 -3.64
C MET A 17 2.83 15.88 -3.70
N LEU A 18 3.32 16.17 -4.90
CA LEU A 18 4.50 16.99 -5.17
C LEU A 18 4.05 18.34 -5.73
N ARG A 19 4.69 19.43 -5.30
CA ARG A 19 4.39 20.79 -5.77
C ARG A 19 5.67 21.48 -6.21
N GLY A 20 5.61 22.19 -7.33
CA GLY A 20 6.72 22.99 -7.83
C GLY A 20 7.06 24.09 -6.83
N ARG A 21 8.35 24.41 -6.74
CA ARG A 21 8.84 25.48 -5.87
C ARG A 21 8.20 26.81 -6.25
N ASP A 22 7.61 27.47 -5.26
CA ASP A 22 7.00 28.81 -5.38
C ASP A 22 5.95 28.90 -6.50
N GLY A 23 5.23 27.80 -6.74
CA GLY A 23 4.23 27.72 -7.82
C GLY A 23 4.82 27.63 -9.23
N SER A 24 6.13 27.41 -9.35
CA SER A 24 6.80 27.22 -10.63
C SER A 24 6.34 25.94 -11.32
N PRO A 25 6.35 25.90 -12.67
CA PRO A 25 6.14 24.67 -13.41
C PRO A 25 7.16 23.59 -13.06
N ILE A 26 6.68 22.34 -12.96
CA ILE A 26 7.41 21.08 -12.88
C ILE A 26 7.61 20.50 -14.29
N PHE A 27 6.66 20.77 -15.19
CA PHE A 27 6.62 20.30 -16.57
C PHE A 27 6.51 21.51 -17.50
N MET A 28 7.44 21.64 -18.42
CA MET A 28 7.55 22.74 -19.36
C MET A 28 7.09 22.28 -20.75
N ASP A 29 7.37 21.02 -21.10
CA ASP A 29 6.94 20.41 -22.35
C ASP A 29 6.52 18.94 -22.18
N ASP A 30 6.09 18.32 -23.27
CA ASP A 30 5.66 16.92 -23.30
C ASP A 30 6.79 15.91 -22.99
N ALA A 31 8.05 16.25 -23.27
CA ALA A 31 9.18 15.37 -22.99
C ALA A 31 9.43 15.22 -21.48
N ASP A 32 9.13 16.26 -20.72
CA ASP A 32 9.16 16.22 -19.25
C ASP A 32 8.15 15.24 -18.69
N GLY A 33 6.92 15.26 -19.21
CA GLY A 33 5.86 14.31 -18.84
C GLY A 33 6.27 12.86 -19.13
N LYS A 34 6.82 12.60 -20.33
CA LYS A 34 7.32 11.25 -20.70
C LYS A 34 8.43 10.79 -19.77
N THR A 35 9.37 11.68 -19.47
CA THR A 35 10.50 11.35 -18.59
C THR A 35 10.02 11.04 -17.17
N PHE A 36 9.04 11.80 -16.67
CA PHE A 36 8.44 11.51 -15.38
C PHE A 36 7.76 10.14 -15.35
N GLU A 37 6.96 9.80 -16.37
CA GLU A 37 6.31 8.47 -16.47
C GLU A 37 7.34 7.34 -16.52
N ALA A 38 8.43 7.52 -17.29
CA ALA A 38 9.50 6.53 -17.36
C ALA A 38 10.20 6.33 -16.00
N LEU A 39 10.46 7.41 -15.25
CA LEU A 39 11.04 7.33 -13.91
C LEU A 39 10.07 6.72 -12.89
N ALA A 40 8.77 6.97 -13.02
CA ALA A 40 7.75 6.35 -12.17
C ALA A 40 7.67 4.84 -12.43
N SER A 41 7.66 4.43 -13.70
CA SER A 41 7.70 3.03 -14.12
C SER A 41 8.94 2.31 -13.59
N ASP A 42 10.14 2.86 -13.82
CA ASP A 42 11.38 2.27 -13.29
C ASP A 42 11.40 2.20 -11.76
N GLY A 43 10.77 3.16 -11.09
CA GLY A 43 10.59 3.12 -9.64
C GLY A 43 9.74 1.94 -9.17
N VAL A 44 8.65 1.63 -9.89
CA VAL A 44 7.78 0.49 -9.61
C VAL A 44 8.58 -0.81 -9.69
N ASP A 45 9.30 -1.01 -10.80
CA ASP A 45 10.12 -2.21 -11.01
C ASP A 45 11.23 -2.35 -9.96
N ARG A 46 11.87 -1.23 -9.61
CA ARG A 46 13.00 -1.20 -8.68
C ARG A 46 12.62 -1.45 -7.22
N PHE A 47 11.44 -0.99 -6.80
CA PHE A 47 11.06 -0.98 -5.38
C PHE A 47 9.85 -1.86 -5.06
N GLY A 48 9.19 -2.41 -6.09
CA GLY A 48 8.03 -3.30 -5.95
C GLY A 48 6.76 -2.62 -5.40
N HIS A 49 6.75 -1.30 -5.26
CA HIS A 49 5.56 -0.54 -4.86
C HIS A 49 4.55 -0.50 -6.01
N ARG A 50 3.28 -0.22 -5.71
CA ARG A 50 2.23 -0.11 -6.73
C ARG A 50 1.75 1.34 -6.84
N ILE A 51 1.46 1.76 -8.06
CA ILE A 51 0.81 3.05 -8.33
C ILE A 51 -0.59 2.76 -8.87
N HIS A 52 -1.62 3.04 -8.09
CA HIS A 52 -3.01 2.83 -8.51
C HIS A 52 -3.52 3.93 -9.44
N ALA A 53 -3.09 5.17 -9.21
CA ALA A 53 -3.44 6.31 -10.04
C ALA A 53 -2.37 7.40 -10.00
N TYR A 54 -2.27 8.18 -11.07
CA TYR A 54 -1.48 9.40 -11.13
C TYR A 54 -2.16 10.50 -11.95
N CYS A 55 -1.76 11.74 -11.66
CA CYS A 55 -2.01 12.91 -12.48
C CYS A 55 -0.83 13.87 -12.35
N ALA A 56 -0.12 14.11 -13.45
CA ALA A 56 0.97 15.06 -13.56
C ALA A 56 0.45 16.36 -14.19
N LEU A 57 0.25 17.38 -13.35
CA LEU A 57 -0.21 18.71 -13.76
C LEU A 57 0.99 19.65 -13.89
N PRO A 58 0.90 20.77 -14.62
CA PRO A 58 2.06 21.62 -14.92
C PRO A 58 2.87 22.04 -13.69
N ARG A 59 2.23 22.22 -12.52
CA ARG A 59 2.85 22.71 -11.27
C ARG A 59 2.76 21.73 -10.10
N GLN A 60 2.12 20.57 -10.28
CA GLN A 60 1.92 19.61 -9.20
C GLN A 60 1.78 18.19 -9.74
N VAL A 61 2.25 17.20 -8.99
CA VAL A 61 2.01 15.79 -9.29
C VAL A 61 1.21 15.18 -8.16
N ARG A 62 0.26 14.33 -8.51
CA ARG A 62 -0.52 13.52 -7.57
C ARG A 62 -0.36 12.06 -7.91
N LEU A 63 -0.07 11.24 -6.91
CA LEU A 63 0.05 9.79 -7.02
C LEU A 63 -0.80 9.12 -5.94
N VAL A 64 -1.35 7.95 -6.24
CA VAL A 64 -1.95 7.04 -5.26
C VAL A 64 -1.05 5.81 -5.20
N VAL A 65 -0.31 5.67 -4.10
CA VAL A 65 0.81 4.71 -3.98
C VAL A 65 0.53 3.71 -2.86
N GLU A 66 0.54 2.42 -3.19
CA GLU A 66 0.59 1.33 -2.19
C GLU A 66 2.06 0.95 -1.96
N VAL A 67 2.52 1.06 -0.71
CA VAL A 67 3.87 0.63 -0.33
C VAL A 67 3.91 -0.87 -0.07
N ARG A 68 5.05 -1.48 -0.34
CA ARG A 68 5.32 -2.90 -0.02
C ARG A 68 6.45 -2.96 1.00
N GLU A 69 7.53 -3.68 0.70
CA GLU A 69 8.70 -3.79 1.58
C GLU A 69 9.47 -2.48 1.70
N VAL A 70 9.53 -1.70 0.62
CA VAL A 70 10.30 -0.46 0.56
C VAL A 70 9.45 0.72 1.06
N PRO A 71 9.95 1.50 2.04
CA PRO A 71 9.21 2.64 2.54
C PRO A 71 8.96 3.73 1.50
N LEU A 72 7.78 4.36 1.57
CA LEU A 72 7.38 5.47 0.69
C LEU A 72 8.47 6.56 0.56
N GLY A 73 9.15 6.86 1.67
CA GLY A 73 10.22 7.85 1.70
C GLY A 73 11.35 7.56 0.72
N ARG A 74 11.74 6.29 0.59
CA ARG A 74 12.81 5.86 -0.32
C ARG A 74 12.35 5.91 -1.78
N VAL A 75 11.13 5.44 -2.04
CA VAL A 75 10.49 5.49 -3.37
C VAL A 75 10.42 6.93 -3.87
N MET A 76 9.80 7.81 -3.08
CA MET A 76 9.58 9.20 -3.47
C MET A 76 10.86 10.02 -3.52
N HIS A 77 11.84 9.72 -2.66
CA HIS A 77 13.16 10.34 -2.75
C HIS A 77 13.84 10.02 -4.08
N ASN A 78 13.84 8.74 -4.50
CA ASN A 78 14.44 8.33 -5.77
C ASN A 78 13.78 9.04 -6.96
N LEU A 79 12.44 9.01 -7.02
CA LEU A 79 11.67 9.63 -8.10
C LEU A 79 11.91 11.15 -8.17
N ALA A 80 11.74 11.85 -7.06
CA ALA A 80 11.87 13.31 -7.01
C ALA A 80 13.32 13.76 -7.29
N TYR A 81 14.32 13.03 -6.77
CA TYR A 81 15.73 13.34 -7.00
C TYR A 81 16.11 13.20 -8.47
N ARG A 82 15.79 12.05 -9.09
CA ARG A 82 16.14 11.78 -10.49
C ARG A 82 15.43 12.75 -11.43
N TYR A 83 14.16 13.04 -11.18
CA TYR A 83 13.41 13.98 -11.99
C TYR A 83 13.93 15.42 -11.84
N THR A 84 14.26 15.85 -10.62
CA THR A 84 14.89 17.17 -10.38
C THR A 84 16.21 17.28 -11.13
N ARG A 85 17.04 16.24 -11.11
CA ARG A 85 18.31 16.20 -11.85
C ARG A 85 18.08 16.32 -13.35
N TYR A 86 17.15 15.53 -13.92
CA TYR A 86 16.79 15.64 -15.33
C TYR A 86 16.37 17.06 -15.72
N VAL A 87 15.48 17.70 -14.95
CA VAL A 87 15.03 19.07 -15.23
C VAL A 87 16.19 20.07 -15.11
N ASN A 88 17.02 19.93 -14.08
CA ASN A 88 18.18 20.80 -13.91
C ASN A 88 19.17 20.68 -15.09
N ASP A 89 19.49 19.46 -15.49
CA ASP A 89 20.40 19.17 -16.60
C ASP A 89 19.81 19.69 -17.93
N ARG A 90 18.53 19.46 -18.20
CA ARG A 90 17.84 19.86 -19.44
C ARG A 90 17.68 21.36 -19.59
N TYR A 91 17.38 22.07 -18.50
CA TYR A 91 17.06 23.51 -18.53
C TYR A 91 18.19 24.39 -17.99
N GLY A 92 19.37 23.84 -17.74
CA GLY A 92 20.51 24.57 -17.18
C GLY A 92 20.21 25.19 -15.81
N ARG A 93 19.35 24.56 -15.01
CA ARG A 93 18.93 25.04 -13.69
C ARG A 93 19.75 24.37 -12.60
N THR A 94 19.75 24.97 -11.42
CA THR A 94 20.32 24.38 -10.20
C THR A 94 19.35 24.51 -9.03
N GLY A 95 19.57 23.73 -7.98
CA GLY A 95 18.72 23.74 -6.78
C GLY A 95 17.51 22.81 -6.87
N SER A 96 16.54 22.99 -5.97
CA SER A 96 15.35 22.13 -5.89
C SER A 96 14.28 22.58 -6.89
N LEU A 97 13.70 21.60 -7.59
CA LEU A 97 12.52 21.80 -8.42
C LEU A 97 11.23 21.88 -7.59
N PHE A 98 11.14 21.08 -6.53
CA PHE A 98 9.97 21.01 -5.67
C PHE A 98 10.09 21.97 -4.48
N HIS A 99 8.97 22.51 -4.01
CA HIS A 99 8.93 23.46 -2.89
C HIS A 99 9.51 22.86 -1.61
N ASP A 100 9.14 21.61 -1.33
CA ASP A 100 9.51 20.88 -0.12
C ASP A 100 9.64 19.40 -0.50
N ARG A 101 9.81 18.51 0.49
CA ARG A 101 9.56 17.08 0.24
C ARG A 101 8.11 16.86 -0.23
N TYR A 102 7.81 15.66 -0.72
CA TYR A 102 6.43 15.26 -1.00
C TYR A 102 5.56 15.31 0.27
N ARG A 103 4.30 15.67 0.06
CA ARG A 103 3.24 15.48 1.06
C ARG A 103 2.58 14.12 0.86
N SER A 104 2.16 13.49 1.94
CA SER A 104 1.44 12.21 1.91
C SER A 104 0.29 12.22 2.91
N VAL A 105 -0.85 11.65 2.51
CA VAL A 105 -2.00 11.34 3.36
C VAL A 105 -2.20 9.83 3.32
N LEU A 106 -2.27 9.16 4.47
CA LEU A 106 -2.58 7.72 4.55
C LEU A 106 -4.05 7.51 4.22
N VAL A 107 -4.37 6.50 3.43
CA VAL A 107 -5.71 6.25 2.89
C VAL A 107 -6.20 4.90 3.37
N ASP A 108 -7.41 4.87 3.89
CA ASP A 108 -8.18 3.65 4.04
C ASP A 108 -8.69 3.22 2.66
N PRO A 109 -8.15 2.13 2.09
CA PRO A 109 -8.45 1.75 0.73
C PRO A 109 -9.90 1.31 0.54
N ASP A 110 -10.53 0.74 1.57
CA ASP A 110 -11.86 0.13 1.45
C ASP A 110 -12.93 1.21 1.25
N HIS A 111 -12.77 2.34 1.95
CA HIS A 111 -13.74 3.44 1.90
C HIS A 111 -13.35 4.58 0.95
N TYR A 112 -12.04 4.85 0.79
CA TYR A 112 -11.59 6.10 0.16
C TYR A 112 -10.73 5.93 -1.09
N LEU A 113 -10.36 4.71 -1.49
CA LEU A 113 -9.53 4.52 -2.68
C LEU A 113 -10.24 4.97 -3.96
N VAL A 114 -11.46 4.49 -4.20
CA VAL A 114 -12.25 4.86 -5.41
C VAL A 114 -12.55 6.37 -5.45
N PRO A 115 -13.06 7.00 -4.37
CA PRO A 115 -13.23 8.45 -4.31
C PRO A 115 -11.93 9.24 -4.57
N LEU A 116 -10.80 8.75 -4.05
CA LEU A 116 -9.50 9.39 -4.25
C LEU A 116 -9.02 9.27 -5.70
N VAL A 117 -9.16 8.11 -6.34
CA VAL A 117 -8.80 7.92 -7.76
C VAL A 117 -9.63 8.85 -8.64
N ARG A 118 -10.94 8.94 -8.39
CA ARG A 118 -11.81 9.91 -9.05
C ARG A 118 -11.31 11.34 -8.84
N TYR A 119 -11.01 11.72 -7.60
CA TYR A 119 -10.51 13.04 -7.27
C TYR A 119 -9.22 13.36 -8.05
N VAL A 120 -8.25 12.44 -8.09
CA VAL A 120 -6.98 12.57 -8.82
C VAL A 120 -7.23 12.73 -10.32
N HIS A 121 -8.07 11.88 -10.92
CA HIS A 121 -8.36 11.92 -12.36
C HIS A 121 -9.19 13.14 -12.79
N ARG A 122 -9.99 13.73 -11.90
CA ARG A 122 -10.73 14.99 -12.17
C ARG A 122 -9.89 16.24 -11.98
N ARG A 123 -8.66 16.14 -11.46
CA ARG A 123 -7.82 17.31 -11.21
C ARG A 123 -7.50 18.18 -12.44
N PRO A 124 -7.27 17.63 -13.65
CA PRO A 124 -7.05 18.44 -14.84
C PRO A 124 -8.25 19.34 -15.17
N VAL A 125 -9.46 18.80 -15.06
CA VAL A 125 -10.71 19.55 -15.27
C VAL A 125 -10.88 20.62 -14.20
N ALA A 126 -10.68 20.26 -12.93
CA ALA A 126 -10.75 21.21 -11.82
C ALA A 126 -9.64 22.29 -11.86
N ALA A 127 -8.59 22.10 -12.66
CA ALA A 127 -7.53 23.07 -12.89
C ALA A 127 -7.73 23.89 -14.18
N GLY A 128 -8.83 23.70 -14.91
CA GLY A 128 -9.13 24.39 -16.17
C GLY A 128 -8.22 23.99 -17.33
N LEU A 129 -7.54 22.84 -17.26
CA LEU A 129 -6.60 22.38 -18.30
C LEU A 129 -7.32 21.66 -19.46
N CYS A 130 -8.52 21.15 -19.21
CA CYS A 130 -9.36 20.47 -20.19
C CYS A 130 -10.81 20.44 -19.72
N ASN A 131 -11.76 20.34 -20.65
CA ASN A 131 -13.19 20.20 -20.32
C ASN A 131 -13.55 18.77 -19.90
N GLU A 132 -12.83 17.78 -20.44
CA GLU A 132 -13.09 16.36 -20.21
C GLU A 132 -11.80 15.67 -19.78
N ALA A 133 -11.84 14.89 -18.69
CA ALA A 133 -10.64 14.33 -18.09
C ALA A 133 -9.84 13.43 -19.05
N HIS A 134 -10.52 12.68 -19.94
CA HIS A 134 -9.86 11.73 -20.86
C HIS A 134 -9.01 12.41 -21.94
N ARG A 135 -9.22 13.72 -22.16
CA ARG A 135 -8.41 14.56 -23.06
C ARG A 135 -7.07 14.94 -22.43
N TYR A 136 -6.92 14.82 -21.11
CA TYR A 136 -5.67 15.10 -20.43
C TYR A 136 -4.76 13.87 -20.38
N ARG A 137 -3.74 13.87 -21.25
CA ARG A 137 -2.80 12.74 -21.43
C ARG A 137 -2.01 12.37 -20.17
N TRP A 138 -1.62 13.36 -19.38
CA TRP A 138 -0.70 13.19 -18.24
C TRP A 138 -1.42 12.69 -16.98
N SER A 139 -2.26 11.66 -17.13
CA SER A 139 -2.97 10.99 -16.04
C SER A 139 -3.27 9.53 -16.39
N SER A 140 -3.44 8.69 -15.37
CA SER A 140 -3.86 7.29 -15.57
C SER A 140 -5.32 7.11 -15.95
N HIS A 141 -6.11 8.19 -16.05
CA HIS A 141 -7.54 8.09 -16.32
C HIS A 141 -7.85 7.32 -17.62
N ARG A 142 -7.03 7.51 -18.67
CA ARG A 142 -7.18 6.80 -19.94
C ARG A 142 -6.94 5.30 -19.81
N THR A 143 -6.04 4.88 -18.92
CA THR A 143 -5.78 3.47 -18.62
C THR A 143 -7.03 2.80 -18.01
N TYR A 144 -7.70 3.49 -17.09
CA TYR A 144 -8.96 3.01 -16.51
C TYR A 144 -10.10 2.92 -17.53
N LEU A 145 -10.10 3.80 -18.53
CA LEU A 145 -11.07 3.72 -19.64
C LEU A 145 -10.72 2.66 -20.69
N GLY A 146 -9.55 2.02 -20.62
CA GLY A 146 -9.05 1.11 -21.65
C GLY A 146 -8.60 1.82 -22.94
N LEU A 147 -8.41 3.14 -22.90
CA LEU A 147 -7.96 3.97 -24.04
C LEU A 147 -6.44 4.14 -24.12
N ASP A 148 -5.73 3.60 -23.13
CA ASP A 148 -4.27 3.61 -23.03
C ASP A 148 -3.84 2.38 -22.20
N HIS A 149 -2.60 1.94 -22.39
CA HIS A 149 -2.03 0.83 -21.65
C HIS A 149 -0.70 1.26 -21.02
N LYS A 150 -0.65 1.19 -19.69
CA LYS A 150 0.54 1.52 -18.89
C LYS A 150 0.74 0.41 -17.87
N ASP A 151 1.70 -0.47 -18.11
CA ASP A 151 1.96 -1.65 -17.27
C ASP A 151 2.27 -1.31 -15.82
N TRP A 152 2.86 -0.13 -15.58
CA TRP A 152 3.20 0.36 -14.25
C TRP A 152 2.00 0.90 -13.45
N ILE A 153 0.80 1.01 -14.06
CA ILE A 153 -0.44 1.42 -13.40
C ILE A 153 -1.24 0.20 -12.92
N HIS A 154 -1.37 0.08 -11.61
CA HIS A 154 -1.97 -1.05 -10.92
C HIS A 154 -3.45 -0.79 -10.63
N GLN A 155 -4.28 -0.83 -11.67
CA GLN A 155 -5.72 -0.57 -11.57
C GLN A 155 -6.54 -1.71 -10.96
N GLY A 156 -5.95 -2.91 -10.80
CA GLY A 156 -6.67 -4.13 -10.41
C GLY A 156 -7.48 -3.99 -9.12
N LEU A 157 -6.88 -3.48 -8.05
CA LEU A 157 -7.55 -3.27 -6.76
C LEU A 157 -8.72 -2.28 -6.88
N VAL A 158 -8.55 -1.21 -7.64
CA VAL A 158 -9.59 -0.17 -7.79
C VAL A 158 -10.75 -0.69 -8.62
N LEU A 159 -10.46 -1.45 -9.68
CA LEU A 159 -11.50 -2.06 -10.51
C LEU A 159 -12.24 -3.16 -9.75
N SER A 160 -11.57 -3.98 -8.92
CA SER A 160 -12.25 -5.01 -8.12
C SER A 160 -13.22 -4.43 -7.08
N LEU A 161 -13.00 -3.20 -6.61
CA LEU A 161 -13.94 -2.50 -5.73
C LEU A 161 -15.18 -1.96 -6.48
N LEU A 162 -15.14 -1.90 -7.80
CA LEU A 162 -16.18 -1.32 -8.64
C LEU A 162 -17.05 -2.37 -9.34
N GLY A 163 -16.52 -3.58 -9.56
CA GLY A 163 -17.28 -4.67 -10.17
C GLY A 163 -16.52 -5.99 -10.20
N PRO A 164 -17.24 -7.13 -10.34
CA PRO A 164 -16.67 -8.47 -10.38
C PRO A 164 -15.96 -8.79 -11.69
N THR A 165 -16.35 -8.13 -12.79
CA THR A 165 -15.71 -8.26 -14.12
C THR A 165 -15.03 -6.95 -14.52
N VAL A 166 -14.06 -7.00 -15.44
CA VAL A 166 -13.35 -5.81 -15.91
C VAL A 166 -14.31 -4.87 -16.64
N GLU A 167 -15.25 -5.42 -17.39
CA GLU A 167 -16.27 -4.70 -18.14
C GLU A 167 -17.20 -3.92 -17.21
N GLU A 168 -17.78 -4.59 -16.22
CA GLU A 168 -18.66 -3.96 -15.22
C GLU A 168 -17.90 -2.93 -14.37
N ALA A 169 -16.68 -3.25 -13.94
CA ALA A 169 -15.85 -2.33 -13.19
C ALA A 169 -15.52 -1.05 -13.98
N ARG A 170 -15.29 -1.16 -15.30
CA ARG A 170 -15.05 0.00 -16.16
C ARG A 170 -16.31 0.84 -16.39
N GLU A 171 -17.47 0.21 -16.43
CA GLU A 171 -18.75 0.92 -16.48
C GLU A 171 -19.01 1.69 -15.20
N ALA A 172 -18.92 1.03 -14.04
CA ALA A 172 -19.03 1.66 -12.74
C ALA A 172 -17.96 2.75 -12.52
N TYR A 173 -16.76 2.58 -13.10
CA TYR A 173 -15.73 3.61 -13.12
C TYR A 173 -16.16 4.86 -13.91
N ARG A 174 -16.81 4.70 -15.06
CA ARG A 174 -17.36 5.83 -15.84
C ARG A 174 -18.43 6.56 -15.05
N ASP A 175 -19.32 5.82 -14.39
CA ASP A 175 -20.37 6.39 -13.55
C ASP A 175 -19.78 7.16 -12.36
N THR A 176 -18.76 6.60 -11.73
CA THR A 176 -17.99 7.27 -10.67
C THR A 176 -17.40 8.60 -11.17
N MET A 177 -16.82 8.63 -12.37
CA MET A 177 -16.27 9.84 -12.96
C MET A 177 -17.35 10.88 -13.29
N ALA A 178 -18.52 10.43 -13.75
CA ALA A 178 -19.67 11.28 -14.10
C ALA A 178 -20.41 11.82 -12.87
N TRP A 179 -20.44 11.06 -11.77
CA TRP A 179 -21.18 11.38 -10.56
C TRP A 179 -20.84 12.78 -10.04
N LEU A 180 -21.88 13.55 -9.70
CA LEU A 180 -21.79 14.94 -9.22
C LEU A 180 -22.20 15.09 -7.75
N GLY A 181 -22.54 13.99 -7.06
CA GLY A 181 -22.99 14.02 -5.67
C GLY A 181 -21.90 14.34 -4.66
N GLU A 182 -22.27 14.26 -3.38
CA GLU A 182 -21.46 14.67 -2.24
C GLU A 182 -20.52 13.57 -1.77
N GLY A 183 -19.21 13.82 -1.85
CA GLY A 183 -18.17 12.98 -1.27
C GLY A 183 -17.16 13.82 -0.49
N PRO A 184 -16.05 13.25 0.00
CA PRO A 184 -15.06 14.00 0.75
C PRO A 184 -14.52 15.17 -0.09
N GLY A 185 -14.66 16.38 0.44
CA GLY A 185 -14.26 17.59 -0.27
C GLY A 185 -12.75 17.66 -0.53
N PRO A 186 -12.28 18.59 -1.39
CA PRO A 186 -10.87 18.72 -1.74
C PRO A 186 -9.94 18.86 -0.54
N ARG A 187 -10.40 19.51 0.54
CA ARG A 187 -9.64 19.63 1.79
C ARG A 187 -9.38 18.27 2.44
N ALA A 188 -10.39 17.41 2.55
CA ALA A 188 -10.21 16.06 3.08
C ALA A 188 -9.28 15.24 2.19
N MET A 189 -9.44 15.32 0.87
CA MET A 189 -8.57 14.61 -0.08
C MET A 189 -7.10 15.07 0.02
N GLU A 190 -6.84 16.36 0.26
CA GLU A 190 -5.47 16.89 0.34
C GLU A 190 -4.83 16.83 1.73
N LEU A 191 -5.63 16.95 2.80
CA LEU A 191 -5.13 17.00 4.17
C LEU A 191 -5.36 15.71 4.96
N GLY A 192 -6.22 14.82 4.50
CA GLY A 192 -6.88 13.83 5.34
C GLY A 192 -7.91 14.51 6.25
N PHE A 193 -8.54 13.70 7.10
CA PHE A 193 -9.35 14.19 8.21
C PHE A 193 -8.42 14.59 9.35
N GLU A 194 -8.23 13.70 10.32
CA GLU A 194 -7.45 13.97 11.51
C GLU A 194 -6.13 13.18 11.47
N GLY A 195 -5.01 13.84 11.79
CA GLY A 195 -3.68 13.21 11.79
C GLY A 195 -3.07 12.96 10.41
N GLY A 196 -3.68 13.47 9.33
CA GLY A 196 -3.20 13.22 7.97
C GLY A 196 -3.66 11.87 7.40
N ILE A 197 -4.80 11.38 7.89
CA ILE A 197 -5.40 10.09 7.50
C ILE A 197 -6.75 10.36 6.83
N LEU A 198 -6.94 9.83 5.64
CA LEU A 198 -8.21 9.75 4.91
C LEU A 198 -8.81 8.36 5.16
N GLY A 199 -9.48 8.24 6.30
CA GLY A 199 -10.11 7.02 6.80
C GLY A 199 -11.19 7.38 7.81
N ASP A 200 -12.13 6.47 8.03
CA ASP A 200 -13.24 6.66 8.95
C ASP A 200 -12.78 6.67 10.42
N ALA A 201 -13.72 6.65 11.37
CA ALA A 201 -13.37 6.63 12.79
C ALA A 201 -12.67 5.33 13.19
N ASP A 202 -13.14 4.19 12.68
CA ASP A 202 -12.65 2.86 13.04
C ASP A 202 -11.24 2.63 12.50
N PHE A 203 -10.99 2.97 11.23
CA PHE A 203 -9.66 2.96 10.65
C PHE A 203 -8.69 3.86 11.41
N ARG A 204 -9.14 5.05 11.84
CA ARG A 204 -8.29 5.95 12.63
C ARG A 204 -8.04 5.44 14.05
N ALA A 205 -9.01 4.78 14.67
CA ALA A 205 -8.86 4.15 15.99
C ALA A 205 -7.85 3.01 15.92
N ALA A 206 -7.96 2.15 14.90
CA ALA A 206 -7.01 1.06 14.61
C ALA A 206 -5.56 1.55 14.44
N LEU A 207 -5.39 2.80 13.99
CA LEU A 207 -4.08 3.42 13.80
C LEU A 207 -3.57 4.22 15.03
N ARG A 208 -4.43 4.47 16.02
CA ARG A 208 -4.14 5.32 17.20
C ARG A 208 -3.98 4.55 18.50
N GLY A 209 -4.71 3.45 18.65
CA GLY A 209 -4.52 2.61 19.82
C GLY A 209 -3.10 2.10 19.87
N ASP A 210 -2.63 1.80 21.08
CA ASP A 210 -1.69 0.71 21.31
C ASP A 210 -2.31 -0.68 20.91
N ASP A 211 -3.37 -0.65 20.09
CA ASP A 211 -4.30 -1.69 19.65
C ASP A 211 -4.09 -1.98 18.16
N ALA A 212 -2.86 -2.36 17.78
CA ALA A 212 -2.64 -3.13 16.56
C ALA A 212 -3.22 -4.57 16.66
N GLU A 213 -3.98 -4.88 17.71
CA GLU A 213 -4.46 -6.23 18.05
C GLU A 213 -5.99 -6.45 17.87
N GLU A 214 -6.81 -5.46 17.48
CA GLU A 214 -8.29 -5.66 17.48
C GLU A 214 -9.09 -5.13 16.26
N VAL A 215 -8.53 -5.12 15.05
CA VAL A 215 -9.37 -5.09 13.82
C VAL A 215 -9.34 -6.45 13.14
N SER A 216 -9.97 -7.42 13.79
CA SER A 216 -10.34 -8.68 13.19
C SER A 216 -11.67 -9.17 13.79
N ALA A 217 -12.80 -8.66 13.28
CA ALA A 217 -14.08 -9.30 13.54
C ALA A 217 -15.16 -8.92 12.50
N SER A 218 -15.02 -9.40 11.27
CA SER A 218 -16.13 -10.20 10.70
C SER A 218 -15.59 -11.11 9.59
N GLY A 219 -15.75 -12.43 9.79
CA GLY A 219 -15.28 -13.48 8.88
C GLY A 219 -14.43 -14.56 9.57
N SER A 220 -14.98 -15.26 10.56
CA SER A 220 -14.47 -16.50 11.18
C SER A 220 -12.94 -16.72 11.21
N ALA A 221 -12.17 -15.77 11.74
CA ALA A 221 -10.72 -15.94 11.88
C ALA A 221 -10.39 -16.67 13.19
N ILE A 222 -9.72 -17.82 13.08
CA ILE A 222 -9.16 -18.54 14.22
C ILE A 222 -8.17 -17.63 14.97
N SER A 223 -8.34 -17.45 16.29
CA SER A 223 -7.43 -16.60 17.07
C SER A 223 -6.04 -17.22 17.20
N LEU A 224 -5.01 -16.43 17.54
CA LEU A 224 -3.65 -16.94 17.73
C LEU A 224 -3.57 -18.01 18.83
N ASP A 225 -4.37 -17.89 19.90
CA ASP A 225 -4.52 -18.93 20.92
C ASP A 225 -5.14 -20.21 20.38
N GLN A 226 -6.19 -20.10 19.56
CA GLN A 226 -6.84 -21.25 18.94
C GLN A 226 -5.91 -21.94 17.94
N LEU A 227 -5.17 -21.17 17.14
CA LEU A 227 -4.17 -21.65 16.20
C LEU A 227 -3.03 -22.37 16.92
N ALA A 228 -2.51 -21.78 18.01
CA ALA A 228 -1.47 -22.41 18.82
C ALA A 228 -1.95 -23.73 19.44
N ALA A 229 -3.18 -23.78 19.96
CA ALA A 229 -3.76 -25.00 20.53
C ALA A 229 -3.95 -26.10 19.48
N ARG A 230 -4.37 -25.76 18.25
CA ARG A 230 -4.48 -26.73 17.14
C ARG A 230 -3.11 -27.25 16.70
N ALA A 231 -2.14 -26.36 16.50
CA ALA A 231 -0.78 -26.74 16.09
C ALA A 231 -0.06 -27.59 17.14
N ALA A 232 -0.27 -27.31 18.43
CA ALA A 232 0.28 -28.11 19.53
C ALA A 232 -0.33 -29.52 19.54
N ARG A 233 -1.66 -29.64 19.42
CA ARG A 233 -2.37 -30.93 19.35
C ARG A 233 -1.94 -31.77 18.15
N ALA A 234 -1.79 -31.16 16.97
CA ALA A 234 -1.30 -31.83 15.77
C ALA A 234 0.11 -32.45 15.95
N ARG A 235 0.87 -31.97 16.93
CA ARG A 235 2.22 -32.46 17.27
C ARG A 235 2.28 -33.20 18.60
N GLY A 236 1.14 -33.56 19.17
CA GLY A 236 1.05 -34.31 20.43
C GLY A 236 1.59 -33.55 21.65
N LEU A 237 1.56 -32.22 21.60
CA LEU A 237 2.05 -31.34 22.68
C LEU A 237 0.91 -30.55 23.31
N ASP A 238 1.09 -30.22 24.59
CA ASP A 238 0.29 -29.21 25.27
C ASP A 238 0.79 -27.80 24.92
N VAL A 239 -0.12 -26.85 24.73
CA VAL A 239 0.20 -25.45 24.46
C VAL A 239 1.05 -24.84 25.58
N ALA A 240 0.85 -25.28 26.82
CA ALA A 240 1.65 -24.85 27.96
C ALA A 240 3.13 -25.26 27.79
N ALA A 241 3.39 -26.47 27.30
CA ALA A 241 4.75 -26.94 27.00
C ALA A 241 5.39 -26.20 25.81
N VAL A 242 4.58 -25.65 24.90
CA VAL A 242 5.05 -24.79 23.80
C VAL A 242 5.34 -23.36 24.28
N LYS A 243 4.64 -22.86 25.31
CA LYS A 243 4.94 -21.56 25.94
C LYS A 243 6.07 -21.63 26.99
N ASP A 244 6.40 -22.82 27.49
CA ASP A 244 7.45 -23.01 28.48
C ASP A 244 8.84 -22.55 27.97
N LYS A 245 9.73 -22.16 28.90
CA LYS A 245 11.08 -21.63 28.66
C LYS A 245 12.03 -22.69 28.08
N GLY A 246 11.69 -23.99 28.15
CA GLY A 246 12.45 -25.08 27.55
C GLY A 246 12.75 -24.93 26.05
N ARG A 247 13.91 -25.46 25.62
CA ARG A 247 14.39 -25.44 24.22
C ARG A 247 14.12 -26.76 23.47
N SER A 248 12.99 -27.42 23.75
CA SER A 248 12.69 -28.68 23.08
C SER A 248 12.52 -28.46 21.56
N ARG A 249 13.08 -29.37 20.76
CA ARG A 249 12.99 -29.30 19.29
C ARG A 249 11.52 -29.32 18.82
N ALA A 250 10.68 -30.12 19.47
CA ALA A 250 9.27 -30.25 19.15
C ALA A 250 8.48 -28.94 19.43
N ALA A 251 8.73 -28.26 20.56
CA ALA A 251 8.09 -26.97 20.84
C ALA A 251 8.56 -25.89 19.85
N SER A 252 9.85 -25.89 19.47
CA SER A 252 10.35 -24.97 18.45
C SER A 252 9.65 -25.17 17.10
N GLN A 253 9.36 -26.41 16.72
CA GLN A 253 8.67 -26.71 15.47
C GLN A 253 7.22 -26.21 15.50
N VAL A 254 6.50 -26.40 16.61
CA VAL A 254 5.13 -25.87 16.76
C VAL A 254 5.12 -24.35 16.64
N ARG A 255 6.05 -23.64 17.30
CA ARG A 255 6.14 -22.17 17.20
C ARG A 255 6.36 -21.70 15.75
N GLN A 256 7.18 -22.42 14.98
CA GLN A 256 7.43 -22.12 13.56
C GLN A 256 6.17 -22.34 12.71
N ILE A 257 5.44 -23.42 12.95
CA ILE A 257 4.17 -23.71 12.25
C ILE A 257 3.15 -22.60 12.54
N VAL A 258 3.00 -22.22 13.81
CA VAL A 258 2.08 -21.13 14.21
C VAL A 258 2.52 -19.81 13.60
N GLY A 259 3.82 -19.49 13.59
CA GLY A 259 4.33 -18.26 12.96
C GLY A 259 4.08 -18.22 11.45
N TYR A 260 4.22 -19.35 10.76
CA TYR A 260 3.90 -19.47 9.35
C TYR A 260 2.40 -19.27 9.08
N LEU A 261 1.56 -20.04 9.77
CA LEU A 261 0.11 -20.02 9.56
C LEU A 261 -0.51 -18.68 9.97
N ALA A 262 -0.02 -18.06 11.05
CA ALA A 262 -0.52 -16.77 11.52
C ALA A 262 -0.21 -15.66 10.51
N PHE A 263 1.00 -15.65 9.98
CA PHE A 263 1.44 -14.64 9.01
C PHE A 263 0.75 -14.79 7.66
N GLU A 264 0.66 -16.01 7.12
CA GLU A 264 0.11 -16.23 5.77
C GLU A 264 -1.41 -16.06 5.70
N ASN A 265 -2.13 -16.25 6.82
CA ASN A 265 -3.59 -16.12 6.87
C ASN A 265 -4.04 -14.81 7.53
N GLY A 266 -3.13 -13.88 7.77
CA GLY A 266 -3.45 -12.58 8.37
C GLY A 266 -4.02 -12.65 9.80
N ILE A 267 -3.74 -13.73 10.53
CA ILE A 267 -4.17 -13.93 11.93
C ILE A 267 -3.25 -13.16 12.90
N GLY A 268 -2.00 -12.94 12.53
CA GLY A 268 -1.07 -12.13 13.30
C GLY A 268 0.32 -12.03 12.68
N THR A 269 1.06 -10.98 13.04
CA THR A 269 2.43 -10.76 12.59
C THR A 269 3.42 -11.73 13.26
N LEU A 270 4.58 -11.95 12.65
CA LEU A 270 5.66 -12.73 13.30
C LEU A 270 6.11 -12.12 14.63
N THR A 271 5.95 -10.81 14.80
CA THR A 271 6.23 -10.09 16.04
C THR A 271 5.21 -10.44 17.13
N GLU A 272 3.92 -10.45 16.79
CA GLU A 272 2.86 -10.92 17.70
C GLU A 272 3.07 -12.38 18.09
N VAL A 273 3.39 -13.25 17.13
CA VAL A 273 3.66 -14.67 17.43
C VAL A 273 4.89 -14.85 18.32
N ALA A 274 5.95 -14.06 18.08
CA ALA A 274 7.14 -14.06 18.92
C ALA A 274 6.82 -13.63 20.36
N ARG A 275 6.04 -12.55 20.50
CA ARG A 275 5.55 -12.05 21.80
C ARG A 275 4.68 -13.08 22.50
N PHE A 276 3.75 -13.69 21.78
CA PHE A 276 2.82 -14.71 22.26
C PHE A 276 3.52 -15.92 22.88
N PHE A 277 4.64 -16.36 22.30
CA PHE A 277 5.45 -17.46 22.84
C PHE A 277 6.61 -16.99 23.75
N GLY A 278 6.76 -15.68 23.99
CA GLY A 278 7.87 -15.12 24.74
C GLY A 278 9.25 -15.44 24.13
N ARG A 279 9.38 -15.40 22.80
CA ARG A 279 10.60 -15.75 22.07
C ARG A 279 11.16 -14.59 21.25
N ASP A 280 12.46 -14.69 20.96
CA ASP A 280 13.14 -13.76 20.07
C ASP A 280 12.61 -13.87 18.64
N LEU A 281 12.24 -12.72 18.06
CA LEU A 281 11.69 -12.59 16.72
C LEU A 281 12.65 -13.12 15.65
N THR A 282 13.95 -12.83 15.78
CA THR A 282 14.93 -13.23 14.75
C THR A 282 15.07 -14.74 14.68
N THR A 283 15.00 -15.42 15.83
CA THR A 283 15.04 -16.88 15.94
C THR A 283 13.78 -17.51 15.37
N LEU A 284 12.61 -16.96 15.68
CA LEU A 284 11.34 -17.43 15.14
C LEU A 284 11.28 -17.26 13.62
N SER A 285 11.62 -16.07 13.12
CA SER A 285 11.63 -15.74 11.69
C SER A 285 12.54 -16.66 10.88
N ARG A 286 13.78 -16.91 11.33
CA ARG A 286 14.67 -17.88 10.66
C ARG A 286 14.14 -19.30 10.69
N GLY A 287 13.38 -19.65 11.74
CA GLY A 287 12.71 -20.95 11.84
C GLY A 287 11.56 -21.08 10.85
N VAL A 288 10.70 -20.07 10.76
CA VAL A 288 9.58 -19.99 9.80
C VAL A 288 10.08 -20.04 8.36
N GLU A 289 11.15 -19.30 8.04
CA GLU A 289 11.75 -19.31 6.71
C GLU A 289 12.32 -20.70 6.34
N ARG A 290 12.91 -21.40 7.31
CA ARG A 290 13.39 -22.78 7.11
C ARG A 290 12.24 -23.74 6.85
N LEU A 291 11.15 -23.61 7.59
CA LEU A 291 9.93 -24.39 7.41
C LEU A 291 9.33 -24.15 6.01
N ARG A 292 9.26 -22.88 5.58
CA ARG A 292 8.77 -22.50 4.25
C ARG A 292 9.58 -23.17 3.13
N ARG A 293 10.92 -23.18 3.25
CA ARG A 293 11.81 -23.86 2.28
C ARG A 293 11.64 -25.38 2.29
N GLN A 294 11.34 -25.99 3.44
CA GLN A 294 11.05 -27.42 3.53
C GLN A 294 9.73 -27.76 2.84
N MET A 295 8.67 -26.96 3.05
CA MET A 295 7.35 -27.14 2.42
C MET A 295 7.36 -26.99 0.89
N VAL A 296 8.33 -26.25 0.33
CA VAL A 296 8.54 -26.19 -1.13
C VAL A 296 9.08 -27.52 -1.68
N ARG A 297 9.88 -28.23 -0.88
CA ARG A 297 10.52 -29.51 -1.28
C ARG A 297 9.67 -30.73 -0.93
N ASP A 298 8.74 -30.58 0.00
CA ASP A 298 7.84 -31.63 0.48
C ASP A 298 6.37 -31.13 0.47
N PRO A 299 5.62 -31.40 -0.61
CA PRO A 299 4.22 -31.04 -0.73
C PRO A 299 3.31 -31.72 0.32
N ALA A 300 3.69 -32.90 0.82
CA ALA A 300 2.91 -33.60 1.85
C ALA A 300 2.99 -32.86 3.18
N LEU A 301 4.19 -32.39 3.55
CA LEU A 301 4.40 -31.52 4.71
C LEU A 301 3.61 -30.21 4.59
N LYS A 302 3.50 -29.65 3.38
CA LYS A 302 2.69 -28.45 3.13
C LYS A 302 1.22 -28.69 3.40
N ALA A 303 0.66 -29.77 2.87
CA ALA A 303 -0.74 -30.14 3.09
C ALA A 303 -1.04 -30.42 4.56
N GLU A 304 -0.13 -31.12 5.26
CA GLU A 304 -0.25 -31.40 6.70
C GLU A 304 -0.33 -30.12 7.53
N ILE A 305 0.53 -29.13 7.23
CA ILE A 305 0.57 -27.85 7.94
C ILE A 305 -0.66 -27.00 7.63
N GLN A 306 -1.12 -26.98 6.38
CA GLN A 306 -2.30 -26.21 5.98
C GLN A 306 -3.60 -26.75 6.60
N ALA A 307 -3.69 -28.06 6.85
CA ALA A 307 -4.84 -28.70 7.48
C ALA A 307 -5.03 -28.36 8.97
N ILE A 308 -4.14 -27.57 9.58
CA ILE A 308 -4.22 -27.14 10.99
C ILE A 308 -5.22 -25.98 11.18
N ILE A 309 -5.47 -25.20 10.12
CA ILE A 309 -6.47 -24.11 10.08
C ILE A 309 -7.78 -24.67 9.50
#